data_AF-A0A0M4E9R6-F1
#
_entry.id   AF-A0A0M4E9R6-F1
#
_cell.length_a   1.000
_cell.length_b   1.000
_cell.length_c   1.000
_cell.angle_alpha   90.00
_cell.angle_beta   90.00
_cell.angle_gamma   90.00
#
_symmetry.space_group_name_H-M   'P 1'
#
loop_
_entity.id
_entity.type
_entity.pdbx_description
1 polymer ?
#
loop_
_entity_poly.entity_id
_entity_poly.type
_entity_poly.pdbx_seq_one_letter_code
_entity_poly.pdbx_strand_id
1 'polypeptide(L)'
;MLESKFIICTTLVLLVSSTALSQTLLSLSKADFPKSNVTAEQPPASSSSSSSSTSTTTTTSTTTTPKPTSSSSSSSTSTTSTTTTTTTPAPVTSTTPAPVPTTTHAPQPYPQPKVGNWNCSCIAVSMAAQLKFTYETNSGKQSHGLMNLPANATMDHGYCDSQTSQSMQLNWGPSAMPQIMVLQFDSKNKSVALTMVKVVLNVFTDDYPDAKENQTVQLIHKSQNTDFLTPEKMSYHCTRVQSFNMSELINGSEFNGILMVSHVQAEAFRGANATGYSIVHDCDSSETSDVVPIAVGIALAALIVVVLISYLCARRRSTSRGYMSF
;
A
#
# COMPACT_ATOMS: atom_id res chain seq x y z
N MET A 1 -36.79 -37.72 49.25
CA MET A 1 -36.45 -36.33 48.90
C MET A 1 -35.13 -36.15 48.12
N LEU A 2 -34.13 -37.04 48.23
CA LEU A 2 -32.85 -36.84 47.53
C LEU A 2 -32.99 -37.09 46.01
N GLU A 3 -33.55 -38.25 45.63
CA GLU A 3 -33.94 -38.68 44.26
C GLU A 3 -34.44 -37.53 43.35
N SER A 4 -35.55 -36.89 43.75
CA SER A 4 -36.23 -35.86 42.98
C SER A 4 -35.35 -34.66 42.63
N LYS A 5 -34.36 -34.31 43.47
CA LYS A 5 -33.43 -33.22 43.18
C LYS A 5 -32.31 -33.61 42.22
N PHE A 6 -31.99 -34.89 42.12
CA PHE A 6 -31.03 -35.39 41.12
C PHE A 6 -31.67 -35.40 39.72
N ILE A 7 -32.92 -35.87 39.63
CA ILE A 7 -33.71 -35.89 38.38
C ILE A 7 -33.90 -34.47 37.81
N ILE A 8 -34.24 -33.48 38.64
CA ILE A 8 -34.36 -32.08 38.18
C ILE A 8 -33.02 -31.52 37.68
N CYS A 9 -31.89 -31.96 38.25
CA CYS A 9 -30.57 -31.49 37.85
C CYS A 9 -30.15 -32.11 36.49
N THR A 10 -30.40 -33.41 36.29
CA THR A 10 -30.08 -34.07 35.02
C THR A 10 -30.98 -33.61 33.86
N THR A 11 -32.26 -33.33 34.10
CA THR A 11 -33.13 -32.75 33.06
C THR A 11 -32.72 -31.33 32.67
N LEU A 12 -32.26 -30.50 33.62
CA LEU A 12 -31.74 -29.16 33.30
C LEU A 12 -30.47 -29.22 32.44
N VAL A 13 -29.53 -30.13 32.76
CA VAL A 13 -28.29 -30.30 31.99
C VAL A 13 -28.61 -30.78 30.56
N LEU A 14 -29.51 -31.75 30.40
CA LEU A 14 -29.91 -32.25 29.08
C LEU A 14 -30.59 -31.17 28.22
N LEU A 15 -31.43 -30.31 28.82
CA LEU A 15 -32.05 -29.17 28.11
C LEU A 15 -31.01 -28.18 27.55
N VAL A 16 -29.93 -27.91 28.30
CA VAL A 16 -28.83 -27.04 27.81
C VAL A 16 -28.04 -27.73 26.69
N SER A 17 -27.82 -29.05 26.77
CA SER A 17 -27.21 -29.82 25.68
C SER A 17 -28.04 -29.77 24.39
N SER A 18 -29.37 -29.82 24.48
CA SER A 18 -30.26 -29.72 23.31
C SER A 18 -30.15 -28.38 22.59
N THR A 19 -29.96 -27.27 23.31
CA THR A 19 -29.82 -25.94 22.68
C THR A 19 -28.49 -25.74 21.94
N ALA A 20 -27.42 -26.42 22.37
CA ALA A 20 -26.09 -26.27 21.77
C ALA A 20 -25.96 -26.91 20.36
N LEU A 21 -26.84 -27.86 20.02
CA LEU A 21 -26.81 -28.58 18.74
C LEU A 21 -27.77 -28.01 17.66
N SER A 22 -28.47 -26.91 17.95
CA SER A 22 -29.53 -26.37 17.07
C SER A 22 -29.25 -24.96 16.53
N GLN A 23 -28.12 -24.33 16.88
CA GLN A 23 -27.81 -22.95 16.48
C GLN A 23 -26.99 -22.81 15.18
N THR A 24 -26.62 -23.92 14.52
CA THR A 24 -25.82 -23.89 13.28
C THR A 24 -26.58 -23.41 12.03
N LEU A 25 -27.87 -23.07 12.14
CA LEU A 25 -28.72 -22.63 11.02
C LEU A 25 -29.69 -21.48 11.39
N LEU A 26 -29.18 -20.39 11.97
CA LEU A 26 -29.91 -19.12 12.03
C LEU A 26 -29.03 -17.93 11.61
N SER A 27 -29.29 -17.40 10.41
CA SER A 27 -28.67 -16.15 9.93
C SER A 27 -29.24 -14.94 10.68
N LEU A 28 -28.43 -14.27 11.51
CA LEU A 28 -28.80 -12.98 12.10
C LEU A 28 -28.69 -11.85 11.07
N SER A 29 -29.71 -11.70 10.24
CA SER A 29 -29.99 -10.39 9.63
C SER A 29 -30.74 -9.52 10.66
N LYS A 30 -30.30 -8.27 10.83
CA LYS A 30 -30.79 -7.27 11.81
C LYS A 30 -30.49 -7.59 13.29
N ALA A 31 -29.37 -7.04 13.76
CA ALA A 31 -29.29 -6.44 15.09
C ALA A 31 -28.94 -4.96 14.90
N ASP A 32 -29.79 -4.06 15.39
CA ASP A 32 -29.59 -2.61 15.33
C ASP A 32 -29.11 -2.14 16.71
N PHE A 33 -27.97 -1.45 16.77
CA PHE A 33 -27.30 -1.09 18.02
C PHE A 33 -27.17 0.44 18.16
N PRO A 34 -27.72 1.04 19.23
CA PRO A 34 -27.75 2.49 19.39
C PRO A 34 -26.36 3.06 19.68
N LYS A 35 -26.09 4.25 19.11
CA LYS A 35 -24.89 5.03 19.42
C LYS A 35 -24.87 5.48 20.89
N SER A 36 -23.71 5.34 21.53
CA SER A 36 -23.32 6.12 22.70
C SER A 36 -21.91 6.67 22.51
N ASN A 37 -21.63 7.81 23.13
CA ASN A 37 -20.46 8.66 22.88
C ASN A 37 -19.45 8.56 24.04
N VAL A 38 -18.40 9.40 24.02
CA VAL A 38 -17.42 9.68 25.11
C VAL A 38 -16.28 8.65 25.26
N THR A 39 -15.01 8.99 25.51
CA THR A 39 -14.12 10.16 25.23
C THR A 39 -12.66 9.66 25.43
N ALA A 40 -11.66 10.34 24.87
CA ALA A 40 -10.24 9.92 24.88
C ALA A 40 -9.53 9.94 26.24
N GLU A 41 -8.56 9.04 26.42
CA GLU A 41 -7.39 9.18 27.32
C GLU A 41 -6.16 8.43 26.74
N GLN A 42 -4.94 8.85 27.08
CA GLN A 42 -3.66 8.41 26.48
C GLN A 42 -2.46 8.90 27.34
N PRO A 43 -1.26 8.29 27.33
CA PRO A 43 -0.86 6.88 27.39
C PRO A 43 -0.26 6.56 28.80
N PRO A 44 0.71 5.62 28.95
CA PRO A 44 2.12 6.04 28.85
C PRO A 44 3.03 5.06 28.08
N ALA A 45 4.24 5.52 27.75
CA ALA A 45 5.28 4.73 27.09
C ALA A 45 6.33 4.19 28.07
N SER A 46 7.06 3.15 27.67
CA SER A 46 8.17 2.54 28.44
C SER A 46 9.41 2.34 27.57
N SER A 47 10.58 2.68 28.10
CA SER A 47 11.87 2.61 27.40
C SER A 47 13.00 2.11 28.30
N SER A 48 13.75 1.11 27.83
CA SER A 48 15.03 0.67 28.38
C SER A 48 15.82 -0.07 27.27
N SER A 49 17.03 0.29 26.85
CA SER A 49 18.30 0.68 27.54
C SER A 49 19.20 -0.51 27.91
N SER A 50 19.94 -0.98 26.89
CA SER A 50 21.37 -1.35 26.93
C SER A 50 21.97 -2.09 28.15
N SER A 51 22.58 -3.25 27.89
CA SER A 51 23.83 -3.67 28.54
C SER A 51 24.70 -4.48 27.56
N SER A 52 26.02 -4.36 27.70
CA SER A 52 27.02 -4.86 26.75
C SER A 52 27.96 -5.91 27.35
N SER A 53 28.48 -6.83 26.53
CA SER A 53 29.74 -7.53 26.83
C SER A 53 30.50 -7.90 25.55
N THR A 54 31.81 -8.15 25.69
CA THR A 54 32.82 -8.06 24.62
C THR A 54 33.49 -9.41 24.34
N SER A 55 33.87 -9.70 23.08
CA SER A 55 35.09 -10.48 22.76
C SER A 55 35.54 -10.40 21.30
N THR A 56 36.55 -9.54 21.08
CA THR A 56 37.81 -9.77 20.33
C THR A 56 37.92 -10.92 19.30
N THR A 57 38.44 -10.61 18.10
CA THR A 57 39.62 -11.28 17.48
C THR A 57 40.23 -10.41 16.35
N THR A 58 41.56 -10.41 16.25
CA THR A 58 42.41 -9.58 15.37
C THR A 58 42.71 -10.28 14.03
N THR A 59 43.09 -9.54 12.97
CA THR A 59 44.29 -9.81 12.12
C THR A 59 44.59 -8.69 11.10
N THR A 60 45.69 -7.96 11.36
CA THR A 60 46.78 -7.53 10.44
C THR A 60 46.55 -7.59 8.91
N SER A 61 46.80 -6.52 8.14
CA SER A 61 48.15 -6.25 7.60
C SER A 61 48.31 -4.91 6.84
N THR A 62 49.58 -4.50 6.65
CA THR A 62 50.03 -3.21 6.09
C THR A 62 50.64 -3.35 4.68
N THR A 63 50.52 -2.34 3.81
CA THR A 63 51.35 -2.18 2.60
C THR A 63 51.78 -0.71 2.35
N THR A 64 52.93 -0.55 1.70
CA THR A 64 53.83 0.62 1.69
C THR A 64 53.60 1.71 0.63
N THR A 65 54.03 2.93 0.95
CA THR A 65 54.35 4.03 0.01
C THR A 65 55.59 3.73 -0.86
N PRO A 66 55.63 4.19 -2.13
CA PRO A 66 56.88 4.53 -2.81
C PRO A 66 56.93 5.99 -3.35
N LYS A 67 58.15 6.47 -3.61
CA LYS A 67 58.51 7.83 -4.09
C LYS A 67 59.09 7.79 -5.51
N PRO A 68 58.80 8.79 -6.35
CA PRO A 68 59.84 9.50 -7.12
C PRO A 68 59.87 11.00 -6.74
N THR A 69 60.98 11.73 -6.56
CA THR A 69 62.28 11.81 -7.27
C THR A 69 62.25 12.80 -8.45
N SER A 70 63.20 13.74 -8.44
CA SER A 70 63.30 14.92 -9.31
C SER A 70 64.53 14.88 -10.22
N SER A 71 64.44 15.46 -11.43
CA SER A 71 65.58 15.81 -12.29
C SER A 71 65.24 17.02 -13.20
N SER A 72 66.22 17.59 -13.90
CA SER A 72 66.16 19.01 -14.34
C SER A 72 67.00 19.37 -15.59
N SER A 73 66.45 20.20 -16.48
CA SER A 73 67.15 21.00 -17.52
C SER A 73 66.14 21.99 -18.16
N SER A 74 66.28 23.32 -18.09
CA SER A 74 67.13 24.25 -18.89
C SER A 74 66.82 24.25 -20.39
N SER A 75 66.53 25.35 -21.11
CA SER A 75 66.52 26.82 -20.84
C SER A 75 65.32 27.47 -21.58
N SER A 76 65.14 28.74 -22.02
CA SER A 76 65.90 30.00 -22.24
C SER A 76 64.85 31.14 -22.49
N THR A 77 65.09 32.46 -22.69
CA THR A 77 66.10 33.48 -22.29
C THR A 77 65.55 34.88 -22.71
N SER A 78 65.97 35.99 -22.05
CA SER A 78 65.62 37.41 -22.35
C SER A 78 64.17 37.86 -22.02
N THR A 79 63.86 39.15 -21.81
CA THR A 79 64.63 40.39 -22.09
C THR A 79 64.37 41.53 -21.07
N THR A 80 65.32 42.48 -20.98
CA THR A 80 65.17 43.91 -20.61
C THR A 80 64.65 44.31 -19.22
N SER A 81 65.52 45.02 -18.49
CA SER A 81 65.20 45.82 -17.30
C SER A 81 64.68 47.23 -17.66
N THR A 82 63.66 47.71 -16.96
CA THR A 82 63.32 49.15 -16.90
C THR A 82 63.03 49.56 -15.47
N THR A 83 63.79 50.53 -14.95
CA THR A 83 63.60 51.09 -13.60
C THR A 83 62.60 52.23 -13.64
N THR A 84 61.49 52.15 -12.89
CA THR A 84 60.57 53.28 -12.73
C THR A 84 60.04 53.41 -11.31
N THR A 85 60.23 54.62 -10.79
CA THR A 85 59.85 55.25 -9.52
C THR A 85 58.65 54.65 -8.76
N THR A 86 58.86 54.34 -7.48
CA THR A 86 57.80 54.04 -6.51
C THR A 86 56.98 55.29 -6.19
N THR A 87 55.65 55.23 -6.37
CA THR A 87 54.70 56.20 -5.81
C THR A 87 53.60 55.45 -5.06
N THR A 88 53.49 55.70 -3.75
CA THR A 88 52.57 54.98 -2.85
C THR A 88 51.13 55.47 -3.00
N PRO A 89 50.16 54.64 -3.43
CA PRO A 89 48.75 54.99 -3.39
C PRO A 89 48.20 54.95 -1.96
N ALA A 90 47.20 55.77 -1.66
CA ALA A 90 46.47 55.69 -0.39
C ALA A 90 45.69 54.35 -0.27
N PRO A 91 45.49 53.82 0.95
CA PRO A 91 44.81 52.54 1.14
C PRO A 91 43.34 52.62 0.72
N VAL A 92 42.98 51.86 -0.32
CA VAL A 92 41.61 51.76 -0.82
C VAL A 92 40.88 50.65 -0.07
N THR A 93 39.85 51.00 0.71
CA THR A 93 39.06 50.01 1.47
C THR A 93 38.21 49.15 0.53
N SER A 94 38.63 47.91 0.28
CA SER A 94 37.86 46.94 -0.50
C SER A 94 36.68 46.40 0.32
N THR A 95 35.49 46.96 0.12
CA THR A 95 34.24 46.40 0.65
C THR A 95 33.84 45.16 -0.14
N THR A 96 34.32 43.98 0.29
CA THR A 96 33.85 42.70 -0.23
C THR A 96 32.33 42.59 -0.02
N PRO A 97 31.50 42.42 -1.06
CA PRO A 97 30.08 42.19 -0.87
C PRO A 97 29.87 40.86 -0.12
N ALA A 98 29.00 40.87 0.88
CA ALA A 98 28.64 39.66 1.60
C ALA A 98 28.05 38.61 0.64
N PRO A 99 28.31 37.31 0.84
CA PRO A 99 27.73 36.27 0.00
C PRO A 99 26.21 36.34 0.09
N VAL A 100 25.55 36.62 -1.04
CA VAL A 100 24.09 36.58 -1.15
C VAL A 100 23.65 35.16 -0.79
N PRO A 101 22.69 34.97 0.14
CA PRO A 101 22.23 33.65 0.50
C PRO A 101 21.50 33.01 -0.68
N THR A 102 22.19 32.13 -1.41
CA THR A 102 21.63 31.40 -2.54
C THR A 102 20.57 30.43 -2.02
N THR A 103 19.30 30.86 -2.02
CA THR A 103 18.16 30.01 -1.69
C THR A 103 17.91 29.04 -2.83
N THR A 104 18.76 28.01 -2.93
CA THR A 104 18.54 26.85 -3.80
C THR A 104 17.27 26.16 -3.34
N HIS A 105 16.15 26.51 -3.96
CA HIS A 105 14.88 25.82 -3.74
C HIS A 105 15.08 24.33 -4.03
N ALA A 106 14.74 23.49 -3.05
CA ALA A 106 14.73 22.05 -3.27
C ALA A 106 13.82 21.73 -4.47
N PRO A 107 14.18 20.75 -5.34
CA PRO A 107 13.35 20.38 -6.48
C PRO A 107 11.90 20.14 -6.04
N GLN A 108 10.96 20.82 -6.68
CA GLN A 108 9.53 20.61 -6.43
C GLN A 108 9.21 19.12 -6.62
N PRO A 109 8.58 18.44 -5.65
CA PRO A 109 8.14 17.07 -5.83
C PRO A 109 7.26 16.94 -7.07
N TYR A 110 7.42 15.85 -7.81
CA TYR A 110 6.56 15.55 -8.96
C TYR A 110 5.08 15.60 -8.53
N PRO A 111 4.19 16.25 -9.30
CA PRO A 111 2.81 16.49 -8.87
C PRO A 111 2.10 15.19 -8.47
N GLN A 112 1.33 15.23 -7.39
CA GLN A 112 0.55 14.07 -6.95
C GLN A 112 -0.51 13.69 -8.00
N PRO A 113 -0.77 12.39 -8.22
CA PRO A 113 -1.82 11.95 -9.14
C PRO A 113 -3.19 12.39 -8.63
N LYS A 114 -4.06 12.82 -9.55
CA LYS A 114 -5.45 13.17 -9.25
C LYS A 114 -6.35 11.95 -9.44
N VAL A 115 -7.39 11.82 -8.63
CA VAL A 115 -8.42 10.78 -8.83
C VAL A 115 -9.18 11.09 -10.11
N GLY A 116 -9.12 10.19 -11.08
CA GLY A 116 -10.08 10.14 -12.18
C GLY A 116 -11.22 9.17 -11.86
N ASN A 117 -12.36 9.34 -12.54
CA ASN A 117 -13.54 8.51 -12.38
C ASN A 117 -14.01 8.09 -13.78
N TRP A 118 -14.09 6.78 -14.02
CA TRP A 118 -14.37 6.21 -15.33
C TRP A 118 -15.38 5.08 -15.23
N ASN A 119 -16.35 5.05 -16.14
CA ASN A 119 -17.41 4.04 -16.14
C ASN A 119 -17.78 3.60 -17.56
N CYS A 120 -18.16 2.34 -17.66
CA CYS A 120 -18.89 1.77 -18.80
C CYS A 120 -20.13 1.02 -18.28
N SER A 121 -20.82 0.28 -19.14
CA SER A 121 -22.03 -0.46 -18.78
C SER A 121 -21.80 -1.57 -17.74
N CYS A 122 -20.60 -2.18 -17.69
CA CYS A 122 -20.29 -3.30 -16.79
C CYS A 122 -19.17 -3.04 -15.78
N ILE A 123 -18.36 -1.99 -15.95
CA ILE A 123 -17.24 -1.66 -15.06
C ILE A 123 -17.33 -0.20 -14.62
N ALA A 124 -16.98 0.09 -13.36
CA ALA A 124 -16.69 1.44 -12.87
C ALA A 124 -15.36 1.40 -12.10
N VAL A 125 -14.47 2.35 -12.37
CA VAL A 125 -13.18 2.52 -11.70
C VAL A 125 -12.95 3.99 -11.38
N SER A 126 -12.68 4.28 -10.12
CA SER A 126 -12.14 5.53 -9.61
C SER A 126 -10.74 5.26 -9.05
N MET A 127 -9.72 6.00 -9.44
CA MET A 127 -8.38 5.90 -8.84
C MET A 127 -7.49 7.10 -9.17
N ALA A 128 -6.53 7.39 -8.30
CA ALA A 128 -5.38 8.23 -8.59
C ALA A 128 -4.17 7.34 -8.89
N ALA A 129 -3.63 7.41 -10.13
CA ALA A 129 -2.56 6.53 -10.59
C ALA A 129 -1.33 7.28 -11.11
N GLN A 130 -0.14 6.75 -10.81
CA GLN A 130 1.17 7.26 -11.23
C GLN A 130 2.04 6.10 -11.71
N LEU A 131 2.59 6.21 -12.91
CA LEU A 131 3.43 5.20 -13.55
C LEU A 131 4.88 5.68 -13.60
N LYS A 132 5.79 4.93 -12.97
CA LYS A 132 7.22 5.01 -13.22
C LYS A 132 7.60 3.96 -14.27
N PHE A 133 8.39 4.31 -15.29
CA PHE A 133 8.76 3.41 -16.38
C PHE A 133 10.22 3.59 -16.83
N THR A 134 10.75 2.66 -17.63
CA THR A 134 12.01 2.81 -18.35
C THR A 134 11.78 3.19 -19.82
N TYR A 135 12.62 4.05 -20.38
CA TYR A 135 12.64 4.35 -21.81
C TYR A 135 14.08 4.41 -22.34
N GLU A 136 14.25 4.29 -23.65
CA GLU A 136 15.56 4.31 -24.31
C GLU A 136 15.94 5.74 -24.65
N THR A 137 17.16 6.14 -24.30
CA THR A 137 17.69 7.47 -24.66
C THR A 137 18.23 7.48 -26.09
N ASN A 138 18.37 8.67 -26.66
CA ASN A 138 19.12 8.91 -27.89
C ASN A 138 20.58 8.38 -27.84
N SER A 139 21.13 8.11 -26.65
CA SER A 139 22.45 7.50 -26.43
C SER A 139 22.44 5.96 -26.35
N GLY A 140 21.29 5.30 -26.56
CA GLY A 140 21.13 3.84 -26.47
C GLY A 140 21.15 3.29 -25.04
N LYS A 141 21.07 4.15 -24.02
CA LYS A 141 20.99 3.78 -22.60
C LYS A 141 19.55 3.85 -22.10
N GLN A 142 19.19 3.02 -21.13
CA GLN A 142 17.89 3.15 -20.43
C GLN A 142 17.91 4.35 -19.47
N SER A 143 16.83 5.12 -19.46
CA SER A 143 16.52 6.21 -18.52
C SER A 143 15.16 5.95 -17.85
N HIS A 144 14.70 6.84 -16.95
CA HIS A 144 13.49 6.66 -16.17
C HIS A 144 12.46 7.77 -16.39
N GLY A 145 11.24 7.37 -16.78
CA GLY A 145 10.09 8.25 -16.90
C GLY A 145 9.18 8.18 -15.67
N LEU A 146 8.41 9.24 -15.44
CA LEU A 146 7.40 9.32 -14.39
C LEU A 146 6.22 10.14 -14.88
N MET A 147 5.04 9.53 -14.94
CA MET A 147 3.81 10.18 -15.40
C MET A 147 2.63 9.89 -14.47
N ASN A 148 1.71 10.85 -14.34
CA ASN A 148 0.39 10.56 -13.76
C ASN A 148 -0.59 10.15 -14.86
N LEU A 149 -1.50 9.23 -14.55
CA LEU A 149 -2.69 9.00 -15.37
C LEU A 149 -3.57 10.28 -15.32
N PRO A 150 -3.92 10.91 -16.45
CA PRO A 150 -4.75 12.11 -16.42
C PRO A 150 -6.16 11.79 -15.94
N ALA A 151 -6.65 12.49 -14.91
CA ALA A 151 -8.01 12.30 -14.40
C ALA A 151 -9.13 12.60 -15.44
N ASN A 152 -8.76 13.24 -16.56
CA ASN A 152 -9.60 13.50 -17.73
C ASN A 152 -9.32 12.54 -18.92
N ALA A 153 -8.64 11.41 -18.71
CA ALA A 153 -8.55 10.35 -19.70
C ALA A 153 -9.96 9.89 -20.10
N THR A 154 -10.18 9.62 -21.38
CA THR A 154 -11.49 9.22 -21.90
C THR A 154 -11.67 7.72 -21.82
N MET A 155 -12.80 7.27 -21.27
CA MET A 155 -13.24 5.89 -21.39
C MET A 155 -13.66 5.64 -22.85
N ASP A 156 -12.99 4.69 -23.51
CA ASP A 156 -13.03 4.52 -24.97
C ASP A 156 -13.93 3.35 -25.38
N HIS A 157 -13.58 2.14 -24.94
CA HIS A 157 -14.41 0.94 -25.12
C HIS A 157 -14.32 0.02 -23.90
N GLY A 158 -15.37 -0.77 -23.70
CA GLY A 158 -15.47 -1.73 -22.60
C GLY A 158 -16.04 -3.05 -23.11
N TYR A 159 -15.35 -4.15 -22.85
CA TYR A 159 -15.78 -5.48 -23.22
C TYR A 159 -16.59 -6.09 -22.07
N CYS A 160 -17.91 -6.16 -22.26
CA CYS A 160 -18.87 -6.52 -21.23
C CYS A 160 -19.61 -7.85 -21.48
N ASP A 161 -19.50 -8.41 -22.69
CA ASP A 161 -20.36 -9.52 -23.16
C ASP A 161 -20.02 -10.88 -22.50
N SER A 162 -18.83 -10.99 -21.91
CA SER A 162 -18.33 -12.20 -21.26
C SER A 162 -18.69 -12.21 -19.77
N GLN A 163 -19.13 -13.38 -19.29
CA GLN A 163 -19.54 -13.63 -17.91
C GLN A 163 -18.36 -13.95 -16.96
N THR A 164 -17.15 -14.18 -17.50
CA THR A 164 -15.97 -14.59 -16.73
C THR A 164 -14.77 -13.66 -16.87
N SER A 165 -14.77 -12.77 -17.85
CA SER A 165 -13.67 -11.83 -18.12
C SER A 165 -14.22 -10.57 -18.79
N GLN A 166 -14.02 -9.41 -18.18
CA GLN A 166 -14.44 -8.12 -18.70
C GLN A 166 -13.27 -7.14 -18.68
N SER A 167 -13.27 -6.17 -19.59
CA SER A 167 -12.21 -5.15 -19.65
C SER A 167 -12.73 -3.77 -19.99
N MET A 168 -11.94 -2.76 -19.64
CA MET A 168 -12.17 -1.37 -20.05
C MET A 168 -10.87 -0.73 -20.51
N GLN A 169 -10.96 0.12 -21.53
CA GLN A 169 -9.85 0.90 -22.04
C GLN A 169 -10.04 2.40 -21.75
N LEU A 170 -8.97 3.02 -21.27
CA LEU A 170 -8.82 4.46 -21.08
C LEU A 170 -7.78 5.00 -22.08
N ASN A 171 -8.14 6.05 -22.82
CA ASN A 171 -7.26 6.73 -23.78
C ASN A 171 -6.97 8.16 -23.32
N TRP A 172 -5.75 8.67 -23.56
CA TRP A 172 -5.39 10.07 -23.34
C TRP A 172 -4.23 10.50 -24.25
N GLY A 173 -3.82 11.78 -24.17
CA GLY A 173 -2.79 12.35 -25.03
C GLY A 173 -3.32 12.86 -26.37
N PRO A 174 -2.43 13.16 -27.35
CA PRO A 174 -2.82 13.71 -28.65
C PRO A 174 -3.47 12.64 -29.53
N SER A 175 -4.48 13.02 -30.31
CA SER A 175 -5.25 12.10 -31.18
C SER A 175 -4.42 11.36 -32.25
N ALA A 176 -3.25 11.91 -32.62
CA ALA A 176 -2.33 11.27 -33.55
C ALA A 176 -1.47 10.15 -32.91
N MET A 177 -1.20 10.22 -31.60
CA MET A 177 -0.40 9.25 -30.86
C MET A 177 -0.99 9.01 -29.45
N PRO A 178 -2.21 8.44 -29.36
CA PRO A 178 -2.88 8.22 -28.08
C PRO A 178 -2.08 7.26 -27.19
N GLN A 179 -2.08 7.57 -25.90
CA GLN A 179 -1.62 6.68 -24.83
C GLN A 179 -2.83 5.93 -24.26
N ILE A 180 -2.63 4.68 -23.84
CA ILE A 180 -3.69 3.71 -23.57
C ILE A 180 -3.42 2.98 -22.25
N MET A 181 -4.46 2.80 -21.42
CA MET A 181 -4.48 1.85 -20.31
C MET A 181 -5.66 0.89 -20.48
N VAL A 182 -5.42 -0.41 -20.41
CA VAL A 182 -6.44 -1.45 -20.34
C VAL A 182 -6.43 -2.06 -18.95
N LEU A 183 -7.61 -2.16 -18.33
CA LEU A 183 -7.86 -2.90 -17.10
C LEU A 183 -8.72 -4.13 -17.43
N GLN A 184 -8.29 -5.32 -17.04
CA GLN A 184 -9.06 -6.57 -17.18
C GLN A 184 -9.40 -7.15 -15.81
N PHE A 185 -10.66 -7.51 -15.63
CA PHE A 185 -11.20 -8.14 -14.43
C PHE A 185 -11.80 -9.51 -14.80
N ASP A 186 -11.42 -10.55 -14.08
CA ASP A 186 -11.96 -11.90 -14.27
C ASP A 186 -12.76 -12.34 -13.04
N SER A 187 -13.91 -13.01 -13.25
CA SER A 187 -14.64 -13.70 -12.18
C SER A 187 -14.21 -15.16 -12.09
N LYS A 188 -13.98 -15.61 -10.84
CA LYS A 188 -13.56 -16.96 -10.50
C LYS A 188 -14.07 -17.31 -9.10
N ASN A 189 -14.74 -18.45 -8.96
CA ASN A 189 -15.25 -18.96 -7.67
C ASN A 189 -16.18 -18.00 -6.89
N LYS A 190 -16.93 -17.13 -7.60
CA LYS A 190 -17.76 -16.03 -7.05
C LYS A 190 -16.99 -14.85 -6.46
N SER A 191 -15.72 -14.70 -6.83
CA SER A 191 -14.92 -13.49 -6.57
C SER A 191 -14.44 -12.90 -7.87
N VAL A 192 -14.40 -11.58 -7.93
CA VAL A 192 -13.85 -10.78 -9.02
C VAL A 192 -12.46 -10.30 -8.60
N ALA A 193 -11.50 -10.33 -9.52
CA ALA A 193 -10.17 -9.75 -9.32
C ALA A 193 -9.70 -9.05 -10.59
N LEU A 194 -8.89 -8.00 -10.43
CA LEU A 194 -8.09 -7.43 -11.50
C LEU A 194 -7.00 -8.46 -11.87
N THR A 195 -6.96 -8.90 -13.13
CA THR A 195 -6.02 -9.95 -13.59
C THR A 195 -4.98 -9.43 -14.56
N MET A 196 -5.24 -8.32 -15.25
CA MET A 196 -4.25 -7.68 -16.11
C MET A 196 -4.42 -6.16 -16.10
N VAL A 197 -3.29 -5.46 -16.03
CA VAL A 197 -3.18 -4.05 -16.39
C VAL A 197 -2.16 -3.94 -17.51
N LYS A 198 -2.56 -3.36 -18.64
CA LYS A 198 -1.66 -3.02 -19.73
C LYS A 198 -1.62 -1.51 -19.91
N VAL A 199 -0.43 -0.94 -20.04
CA VAL A 199 -0.22 0.44 -20.48
C VAL A 199 0.56 0.44 -21.77
N VAL A 200 0.18 1.31 -22.70
CA VAL A 200 0.94 1.65 -23.91
C VAL A 200 1.08 3.17 -23.92
N LEU A 201 2.32 3.66 -23.87
CA LEU A 201 2.62 5.09 -23.82
C LEU A 201 3.64 5.47 -24.90
N ASN A 202 3.49 6.65 -25.47
CA ASN A 202 4.44 7.23 -26.42
C ASN A 202 5.32 8.23 -25.66
N VAL A 203 6.64 8.09 -25.75
CA VAL A 203 7.61 8.91 -25.03
C VAL A 203 7.87 10.18 -25.85
N PHE A 204 7.29 11.30 -25.42
CA PHE A 204 7.47 12.58 -26.08
C PHE A 204 8.77 13.25 -25.64
N THR A 205 9.55 13.76 -26.59
CA THR A 205 10.81 14.50 -26.34
C THR A 205 10.61 15.82 -25.59
N ASP A 206 9.39 16.36 -25.62
CA ASP A 206 9.01 17.58 -24.88
C ASP A 206 8.97 17.33 -23.36
N ASP A 207 8.53 16.13 -22.94
CA ASP A 207 8.54 15.67 -21.55
C ASP A 207 9.90 15.02 -21.16
N TYR A 208 10.56 14.39 -22.12
CA TYR A 208 11.78 13.58 -21.92
C TYR A 208 12.87 13.93 -22.97
N PRO A 209 13.65 15.01 -22.79
CA PRO A 209 14.56 15.52 -23.83
C PRO A 209 15.75 14.61 -24.20
N ASP A 210 16.07 13.62 -23.38
CA ASP A 210 17.06 12.58 -23.66
C ASP A 210 16.48 11.34 -24.36
N ALA A 211 15.15 11.23 -24.48
CA ALA A 211 14.48 10.07 -25.08
C ALA A 211 14.77 9.90 -26.58
N LYS A 212 14.60 8.66 -27.04
CA LYS A 212 14.64 8.28 -28.45
C LYS A 212 13.35 8.69 -29.16
N GLU A 213 13.48 9.37 -30.29
CA GLU A 213 12.34 9.85 -31.08
C GLU A 213 11.35 8.73 -31.45
N ASN A 214 10.06 9.03 -31.35
CA ASN A 214 8.95 8.14 -31.71
C ASN A 214 8.96 6.78 -30.97
N GLN A 215 9.53 6.71 -29.76
CA GLN A 215 9.49 5.50 -28.95
C GLN A 215 8.12 5.28 -28.31
N THR A 216 7.53 4.10 -28.58
CA THR A 216 6.43 3.55 -27.79
C THR A 216 6.96 2.57 -26.75
N VAL A 217 6.48 2.66 -25.51
CA VAL A 217 6.72 1.72 -24.42
C VAL A 217 5.41 1.01 -24.11
N GLN A 218 5.43 -0.33 -24.10
CA GLN A 218 4.35 -1.17 -23.57
C GLN A 218 4.81 -1.74 -22.23
N LEU A 219 3.89 -1.84 -21.27
CA LEU A 219 4.11 -2.44 -19.96
C LEU A 219 2.88 -3.27 -19.60
N ILE A 220 3.08 -4.50 -19.11
CA ILE A 220 1.99 -5.35 -18.66
C ILE A 220 2.25 -5.83 -17.23
N HIS A 221 1.22 -5.73 -16.39
CA HIS A 221 1.09 -6.45 -15.14
C HIS A 221 0.09 -7.60 -15.31
N LYS A 222 0.35 -8.76 -14.71
CA LYS A 222 -0.57 -9.91 -14.66
C LYS A 222 -0.65 -10.46 -13.24
N SER A 223 -1.86 -10.52 -12.69
CA SER A 223 -2.14 -11.00 -11.34
C SER A 223 -2.71 -12.42 -11.35
N GLN A 224 -2.42 -13.20 -10.30
CA GLN A 224 -2.93 -14.56 -10.08
C GLN A 224 -4.31 -14.55 -9.38
N ASN A 225 -5.22 -13.67 -9.82
CA ASN A 225 -6.49 -13.34 -9.17
C ASN A 225 -6.35 -12.80 -7.72
N THR A 226 -5.25 -12.12 -7.39
CA THR A 226 -5.03 -11.54 -6.05
C THR A 226 -5.40 -10.07 -5.95
N ASP A 227 -5.38 -9.35 -7.08
CA ASP A 227 -5.37 -7.88 -7.08
C ASP A 227 -6.80 -7.36 -7.17
N PHE A 228 -7.14 -6.39 -6.32
CA PHE A 228 -8.52 -5.91 -6.11
C PHE A 228 -9.54 -7.04 -5.80
N LEU A 229 -9.07 -8.17 -5.26
CA LEU A 229 -9.89 -9.36 -5.00
C LEU A 229 -11.09 -9.04 -4.10
N THR A 230 -12.29 -9.27 -4.63
CA THR A 230 -13.57 -8.81 -4.06
C THR A 230 -14.67 -9.84 -4.35
N PRO A 231 -15.63 -10.10 -3.44
CA PRO A 231 -16.80 -10.95 -3.75
C PRO A 231 -17.66 -10.39 -4.89
N GLU A 232 -18.33 -11.27 -5.65
CA GLU A 232 -19.29 -10.84 -6.67
C GLU A 232 -20.36 -9.90 -6.09
N LYS A 233 -20.69 -8.83 -6.83
CA LYS A 233 -21.67 -7.78 -6.47
C LYS A 233 -21.25 -6.93 -5.27
N MET A 234 -19.95 -6.83 -5.02
CA MET A 234 -19.34 -5.85 -4.13
C MET A 234 -18.36 -4.97 -4.91
N SER A 235 -18.14 -3.73 -4.46
CA SER A 235 -17.10 -2.84 -5.01
C SER A 235 -15.84 -2.91 -4.15
N TYR A 236 -14.69 -3.12 -4.78
CA TYR A 236 -13.39 -2.99 -4.13
C TYR A 236 -13.17 -1.53 -3.73
N HIS A 237 -12.68 -1.28 -2.52
CA HIS A 237 -12.21 0.03 -2.09
C HIS A 237 -10.83 -0.06 -1.44
N CYS A 238 -9.94 0.89 -1.73
CA CYS A 238 -8.66 1.00 -1.04
C CYS A 238 -8.07 2.40 -1.13
N THR A 239 -7.98 3.10 0.00
CA THR A 239 -7.35 4.43 0.07
C THR A 239 -5.82 4.36 -0.05
N ARG A 240 -5.21 3.27 0.43
CA ARG A 240 -3.75 3.08 0.50
C ARG A 240 -3.10 3.04 -0.89
N VAL A 241 -1.81 3.37 -0.94
CA VAL A 241 -1.00 3.20 -2.15
C VAL A 241 -0.71 1.71 -2.36
N GLN A 242 -1.04 1.20 -3.55
CA GLN A 242 -0.70 -0.13 -4.04
C GLN A 242 0.26 0.00 -5.24
N SER A 243 1.18 -0.95 -5.40
CA SER A 243 2.24 -0.89 -6.41
C SER A 243 2.31 -2.17 -7.24
N PHE A 244 1.98 -2.08 -8.51
CA PHE A 244 2.06 -3.18 -9.47
C PHE A 244 3.37 -3.11 -10.25
N ASN A 245 4.21 -4.13 -10.11
CA ASN A 245 5.38 -4.30 -10.98
C ASN A 245 4.89 -4.69 -12.38
N MET A 246 5.34 -3.95 -13.39
CA MET A 246 5.00 -4.18 -14.80
C MET A 246 6.29 -4.45 -15.59
N SER A 247 6.21 -5.34 -16.58
CA SER A 247 7.26 -5.49 -17.58
C SER A 247 6.70 -5.91 -18.93
N GLU A 248 7.47 -5.73 -19.99
CA GLU A 248 7.23 -6.29 -21.32
C GLU A 248 8.55 -6.41 -22.08
N LEU A 249 8.68 -7.42 -22.95
CA LEU A 249 9.80 -7.55 -23.89
C LEU A 249 9.31 -7.26 -25.32
N ILE A 250 9.76 -6.16 -25.91
CA ILE A 250 9.36 -5.74 -27.27
C ILE A 250 10.61 -5.73 -28.16
N ASN A 251 10.62 -6.54 -29.22
CA ASN A 251 11.71 -6.59 -30.22
C ASN A 251 13.12 -6.80 -29.63
N GLY A 252 13.23 -7.44 -28.45
CA GLY A 252 14.48 -7.64 -27.71
C GLY A 252 14.84 -6.54 -26.70
N SER A 253 14.09 -5.44 -26.66
CA SER A 253 14.18 -4.41 -25.62
C SER A 253 13.24 -4.74 -24.45
N GLU A 254 13.81 -4.88 -23.26
CA GLU A 254 13.06 -5.03 -22.01
C GLU A 254 12.63 -3.65 -21.49
N PHE A 255 11.34 -3.49 -21.19
CA PHE A 255 10.79 -2.31 -20.54
C PHE A 255 10.16 -2.70 -19.22
N ASN A 256 10.58 -2.03 -18.14
CA ASN A 256 10.11 -2.30 -16.78
C ASN A 256 9.50 -1.03 -16.17
N GLY A 257 8.52 -1.21 -15.30
CA GLY A 257 7.83 -0.12 -14.64
C GLY A 257 7.13 -0.52 -13.34
N ILE A 258 6.67 0.49 -12.61
CA ILE A 258 5.89 0.34 -11.39
C ILE A 258 4.69 1.29 -11.52
N LEU A 259 3.49 0.71 -11.59
CA LEU A 259 2.23 1.45 -11.54
C LEU A 259 1.79 1.55 -10.08
N MET A 260 1.81 2.76 -9.55
CA MET A 260 1.32 3.09 -8.21
C MET A 260 -0.11 3.62 -8.31
N VAL A 261 -1.04 3.03 -7.57
CA VAL A 261 -2.45 3.47 -7.51
C VAL A 261 -2.85 3.78 -6.07
N SER A 262 -3.78 4.71 -5.86
CA SER A 262 -4.37 5.02 -4.55
C SER A 262 -5.79 5.53 -4.71
N HIS A 263 -6.55 5.62 -3.61
CA HIS A 263 -7.96 6.04 -3.62
C HIS A 263 -8.78 5.25 -4.64
N VAL A 264 -8.53 3.94 -4.68
CA VAL A 264 -9.18 3.01 -5.60
C VAL A 264 -10.60 2.77 -5.12
N GLN A 265 -11.58 2.91 -6.03
CA GLN A 265 -12.85 2.22 -5.92
C GLN A 265 -13.13 1.55 -7.27
N ALA A 266 -13.31 0.22 -7.29
CA ALA A 266 -13.41 -0.55 -8.53
C ALA A 266 -14.50 -1.63 -8.44
N GLU A 267 -15.31 -1.77 -9.49
CA GLU A 267 -16.34 -2.80 -9.58
C GLU A 267 -16.52 -3.21 -11.05
N ALA A 268 -16.46 -4.52 -11.31
CA ALA A 268 -16.73 -5.12 -12.62
C ALA A 268 -17.94 -6.08 -12.52
N PHE A 269 -18.41 -6.61 -13.65
CA PHE A 269 -19.63 -7.44 -13.73
C PHE A 269 -20.89 -6.73 -13.21
N ARG A 270 -20.92 -5.39 -13.30
CA ARG A 270 -22.05 -4.53 -12.96
C ARG A 270 -23.21 -4.78 -13.91
N GLY A 271 -24.45 -4.71 -13.40
CA GLY A 271 -25.64 -4.72 -14.24
C GLY A 271 -25.76 -3.42 -15.05
N ALA A 272 -26.21 -3.50 -16.31
CA ALA A 272 -26.22 -2.37 -17.25
C ALA A 272 -27.00 -1.12 -16.79
N ASN A 273 -27.85 -1.23 -15.78
CA ASN A 273 -28.62 -0.13 -15.18
C ASN A 273 -28.01 0.40 -13.85
N ALA A 274 -26.79 0.00 -13.49
CA ALA A 274 -26.16 0.37 -12.22
C ALA A 274 -25.70 1.83 -12.19
N THR A 275 -26.38 2.66 -11.39
CA THR A 275 -26.14 4.11 -11.26
C THR A 275 -24.95 4.49 -10.37
N GLY A 276 -24.38 3.53 -9.63
CA GLY A 276 -23.24 3.75 -8.72
C GLY A 276 -22.57 2.43 -8.34
N TYR A 277 -21.76 2.45 -7.29
CA TYR A 277 -21.07 1.27 -6.77
C TYR A 277 -21.98 0.41 -5.88
N SER A 278 -21.80 -0.91 -5.92
CA SER A 278 -22.37 -1.88 -4.99
C SER A 278 -21.68 -1.83 -3.62
N ILE A 279 -22.15 -2.66 -2.67
CA ILE A 279 -21.65 -2.73 -1.27
C ILE A 279 -20.12 -2.78 -1.26
N VAL A 280 -19.49 -1.92 -0.46
CA VAL A 280 -18.03 -1.79 -0.41
C VAL A 280 -17.39 -2.96 0.33
N HIS A 281 -16.31 -3.50 -0.25
CA HIS A 281 -15.36 -4.43 0.35
C HIS A 281 -14.00 -3.73 0.38
N ASP A 282 -13.43 -3.50 1.56
CA ASP A 282 -12.21 -2.70 1.70
C ASP A 282 -10.94 -3.57 1.60
N CYS A 283 -9.82 -2.99 1.19
CA CYS A 283 -8.52 -3.65 1.28
C CYS A 283 -8.04 -3.78 2.74
N ASP A 284 -8.54 -2.91 3.61
CA ASP A 284 -8.25 -2.90 5.05
C ASP A 284 -9.29 -3.65 5.89
N SER A 285 -10.39 -4.13 5.29
CA SER A 285 -11.29 -5.07 5.99
C SER A 285 -10.63 -6.45 6.03
N SER A 286 -9.75 -6.63 7.01
CA SER A 286 -9.20 -7.93 7.32
C SER A 286 -10.33 -8.86 7.74
N GLU A 287 -10.51 -9.95 6.99
CA GLU A 287 -11.20 -11.17 7.44
C GLU A 287 -10.36 -11.88 8.53
N THR A 288 -9.87 -11.12 9.52
CA THR A 288 -9.29 -11.64 10.74
C THR A 288 -10.35 -12.50 11.40
N SER A 289 -10.02 -13.76 11.66
CA SER A 289 -10.88 -14.65 12.44
C SER A 289 -10.83 -14.29 13.92
N ASP A 290 -11.20 -13.04 14.25
CA ASP A 290 -11.48 -12.55 15.61
C ASP A 290 -12.63 -13.35 16.25
N VAL A 291 -13.41 -14.05 15.41
CA VAL A 291 -14.24 -15.21 15.75
C VAL A 291 -13.57 -16.15 16.77
N VAL A 292 -12.25 -16.41 16.65
CA VAL A 292 -11.51 -17.29 17.57
C VAL A 292 -11.36 -16.68 18.98
N PRO A 293 -10.73 -15.51 19.19
CA PRO A 293 -10.69 -14.88 20.52
C PRO A 293 -12.08 -14.53 21.07
N ILE A 294 -13.05 -14.17 20.23
CA ILE A 294 -14.45 -13.94 20.64
C ILE A 294 -15.08 -15.25 21.17
N ALA A 295 -14.96 -16.37 20.44
CA ALA A 295 -15.48 -17.66 20.88
C ALA A 295 -14.82 -18.16 22.18
N VAL A 296 -13.50 -17.97 22.31
CA VAL A 296 -12.77 -18.27 23.57
C VAL A 296 -13.28 -17.40 24.72
N GLY A 297 -13.51 -16.11 24.50
CA GLY A 297 -14.09 -15.21 25.50
C GLY A 297 -15.47 -15.65 25.98
N ILE A 298 -16.36 -16.01 25.05
CA ILE A 298 -17.71 -16.51 25.36
C ILE A 298 -17.65 -17.83 26.16
N ALA A 299 -16.78 -18.76 25.77
CA ALA A 299 -16.61 -20.04 26.46
C ALA A 299 -16.12 -19.86 27.91
N LEU A 300 -15.14 -18.97 28.14
CA LEU A 300 -14.64 -18.65 29.47
C LEU A 300 -15.71 -17.98 30.34
N ALA A 301 -16.46 -17.02 29.79
CA ALA A 301 -17.56 -16.37 30.51
C ALA A 301 -18.66 -17.37 30.95
N ALA A 302 -19.06 -18.27 30.06
CA ALA A 302 -20.05 -19.31 30.37
C ALA A 302 -19.58 -20.25 31.49
N LEU A 303 -18.30 -20.67 31.46
CA LEU A 303 -17.69 -21.51 32.51
C LEU A 303 -17.75 -20.82 33.88
N ILE A 304 -17.35 -19.55 33.94
CA ILE A 304 -17.39 -18.74 35.18
C ILE A 304 -18.81 -18.66 35.75
N VAL A 305 -19.82 -18.41 34.90
CA VAL A 305 -21.23 -18.35 35.34
C VAL A 305 -21.70 -19.69 35.92
N VAL A 306 -21.37 -20.82 35.30
CA VAL A 306 -21.70 -22.16 35.82
C VAL A 306 -21.02 -22.42 37.18
N VAL A 307 -19.75 -22.06 37.32
CA VAL A 307 -19.02 -22.18 38.60
C VAL A 307 -19.67 -21.31 39.68
N LEU A 308 -20.01 -20.05 39.39
CA LEU A 308 -20.69 -19.17 40.36
C LEU A 308 -22.05 -19.72 40.80
N ILE A 309 -22.88 -20.21 39.86
CA ILE A 309 -24.18 -20.81 40.17
C ILE A 309 -24.01 -22.06 41.06
N SER A 310 -23.07 -22.95 40.72
CA SER A 310 -22.81 -24.16 41.51
C SER A 310 -22.30 -23.84 42.93
N TYR A 311 -21.39 -22.86 43.07
CA TYR A 311 -20.90 -22.37 44.34
C TYR A 311 -22.02 -21.77 45.21
N LEU A 312 -22.88 -20.92 44.63
CA LEU A 312 -24.01 -20.33 45.36
C LEU A 312 -25.01 -21.40 45.84
N CYS A 313 -25.30 -22.40 45.00
CA CYS A 313 -26.13 -23.55 45.37
C CYS A 313 -25.50 -24.39 46.51
N ALA A 314 -24.20 -24.66 46.44
CA ALA A 314 -23.47 -25.40 47.49
C ALA A 314 -23.44 -24.62 48.81
N ARG A 315 -23.09 -23.31 48.76
CA ARG A 315 -23.05 -22.42 49.92
C ARG A 315 -24.41 -22.29 50.60
N ARG A 316 -25.48 -22.07 49.83
CA ARG A 316 -26.87 -22.01 50.33
C ARG A 316 -27.29 -23.30 51.04
N ARG A 317 -26.84 -24.47 50.54
CA ARG A 317 -27.12 -25.78 51.17
C ARG A 317 -26.32 -25.99 52.45
N SER A 318 -25.09 -25.46 52.53
CA SER A 318 -24.25 -25.53 53.73
C SER A 318 -24.83 -24.70 54.88
N THR A 319 -25.29 -23.47 54.60
CA THR A 319 -25.95 -22.60 55.60
C THR A 319 -27.26 -23.16 56.16
N SER A 320 -27.84 -24.19 55.55
CA SER A 320 -29.06 -24.88 56.04
C SER A 320 -28.78 -26.10 56.94
N ARG A 321 -27.55 -26.27 57.45
CA ARG A 321 -27.17 -27.38 58.35
C ARG A 321 -26.61 -26.91 59.71
N GLY A 322 -27.08 -25.76 60.21
CA GLY A 322 -26.72 -25.26 61.54
C GLY A 322 -27.36 -26.08 62.67
N TYR A 323 -26.53 -26.51 63.62
CA TYR A 323 -26.87 -27.00 64.98
C TYR A 323 -28.14 -27.86 65.13
N MET A 324 -27.95 -29.19 65.06
CA MET A 324 -28.57 -30.09 66.03
C MET A 324 -27.52 -30.39 67.10
N SER A 325 -27.64 -29.74 68.25
CA SER A 325 -26.87 -30.09 69.44
C SER A 325 -27.43 -31.38 70.05
N PHE A 326 -26.53 -32.27 70.45
CA PHE A 326 -26.79 -33.30 71.46
C PHE A 326 -26.16 -32.85 72.78
#